data_AF-G0VDM3-F1
#
_entry.id   AF-G0VDM3-F1
#
_cell.length_a   1.000
_cell.length_b   1.000
_cell.length_c   1.000
_cell.angle_alpha   90.00
_cell.angle_beta   90.00
_cell.angle_gamma   90.00
#
_symmetry.space_group_name_H-M   'P 1'
#
loop_
_entity.id
_entity.type
_entity.pdbx_description
1 polymer ?
#
loop_
_entity_poly.entity_id
_entity_poly.type
_entity_poly.pdbx_seq_one_letter_code
_entity_poly.pdbx_strand_id
1 'polypeptide(L)'
;MISKSSKNISPWLSLLFSSIRRQSLDKKLHFKDNIVKLRDLSLKTCTDTLAKEPDLNKVPIYAARNIYSIQLPLLQKMLLTDIILSSKKPASALEFVRVDKMSKTMKNRNIPNWELIAPLFMNPVSPTYREYKEDGDEGSTRYGGISFRLKQTIKLDGKGSKPISLHKVIWPDVIYSYCCRGIGVTEAKFNELDGFVKFINPSNGNRLPIFQVSFVPEGYDAVGLFPQFVEEHLKVFNETDQYKALILSEECLFKDARRIKDLINGEYPSNDRKHTFDDDTPEFNGDVLTLKELYERTVSHKTLWSRRDAMDRRCPADIIRCVLLSNNATVSGIRSEYFKYHVLFNVYIHTLKLTGRLTMDLDGKLWLGRMDWKSWDLHIWKQYLELNKREGPSTIEGVIESKQIFDNFIKELYYYQCITTSEMISKREQFFESSRSILTSLILLNILQHSKWVHLLYPGLSLFMKMNLPPVMDAILDNSLRFPEGVAQEKLFSEGAKLYKIIGTMQSLENECYQNDFSTIRPIKIKDSTALKNWKMIIMTRVRLPKDITEVIKFNTRIYTQFVNTPEEVSQNAFTICVGKQMIDPDTFVYLFRLDSPEDLPSPPRKLIKDTITHLQRTI
;
A
#
# COMPACT_ATOMS: atom_id res chain seq x y z
N MET A 1 -20.59 -27.60 26.28
CA MET A 1 -21.13 -26.38 25.62
C MET A 1 -20.01 -25.35 25.55
N ILE A 2 -19.36 -25.24 24.39
CA ILE A 2 -18.22 -24.33 24.16
C ILE A 2 -18.79 -23.09 23.50
N SER A 3 -18.80 -21.96 24.22
CA SER A 3 -19.29 -20.70 23.68
C SER A 3 -18.37 -20.22 22.55
N LYS A 4 -18.97 -20.09 21.37
CA LYS A 4 -18.42 -19.42 20.19
C LYS A 4 -18.07 -17.97 20.53
N SER A 5 -16.78 -17.66 20.62
CA SER A 5 -16.21 -16.44 20.05
C SER A 5 -14.69 -16.61 19.90
N SER A 6 -14.25 -17.38 18.92
CA SER A 6 -12.90 -17.19 18.39
C SER A 6 -12.88 -15.81 17.73
N LYS A 7 -12.57 -14.77 18.52
CA LYS A 7 -12.27 -13.43 17.98
C LYS A 7 -11.12 -13.66 17.01
N ASN A 8 -11.38 -13.54 15.71
CA ASN A 8 -10.35 -13.62 14.68
C ASN A 8 -9.40 -12.43 14.90
N ILE A 9 -8.35 -12.66 15.68
CA ILE A 9 -7.35 -11.67 16.00
C ILE A 9 -6.45 -11.52 14.77
N SER A 10 -6.29 -10.29 14.28
CA SER A 10 -5.36 -10.01 13.19
C SER A 10 -3.95 -10.49 13.59
N PRO A 11 -3.26 -11.30 12.76
CA PRO A 11 -1.88 -11.74 13.04
C PRO A 11 -0.92 -10.58 13.32
N TRP A 12 -1.22 -9.37 12.86
CA TRP A 12 -0.43 -8.17 13.15
C TRP A 12 -0.49 -7.72 14.60
N LEU A 13 -1.55 -8.09 15.32
CA LEU A 13 -1.68 -7.76 16.73
C LEU A 13 -0.66 -8.51 17.59
N SER A 14 -0.46 -9.81 17.34
CA SER A 14 0.53 -10.59 18.08
C SER A 14 1.94 -10.03 17.85
N LEU A 15 2.27 -9.64 16.62
CA LEU A 15 3.53 -8.99 16.28
C LEU A 15 3.67 -7.62 16.95
N LEU A 16 2.60 -6.83 17.02
CA LEU A 16 2.61 -5.56 17.75
C LEU A 16 2.95 -5.77 19.23
N PHE A 17 2.27 -6.68 19.93
CA PHE A 17 2.56 -6.96 21.34
C PHE A 17 3.98 -7.48 21.54
N SER A 18 4.42 -8.38 20.66
CA SER A 18 5.80 -8.86 20.59
C SER A 18 6.79 -7.70 20.45
N SER A 19 6.47 -6.69 19.62
CA SER A 19 7.33 -5.53 19.34
C SER A 19 7.39 -4.55 20.52
N ILE A 20 6.25 -4.25 21.15
CA ILE A 20 6.17 -3.38 22.33
C ILE A 20 6.98 -3.99 23.49
N ARG A 21 6.94 -5.31 23.67
CA ARG A 21 7.75 -6.01 24.68
C ARG A 21 9.26 -5.83 24.46
N ARG A 22 9.70 -5.77 23.19
CA ARG A 22 11.11 -5.62 22.80
C ARG A 22 11.52 -4.17 22.55
N GLN A 23 10.61 -3.23 22.82
CA GLN A 23 10.86 -1.82 22.65
C GLN A 23 12.04 -1.36 23.53
N SER A 24 12.78 -0.36 23.05
CA SER A 24 13.85 0.29 23.81
C SER A 24 13.41 0.73 25.21
N LEU A 25 14.30 0.70 26.20
CA LEU A 25 14.04 1.38 27.48
C LEU A 25 14.17 2.91 27.36
N ASP A 26 14.92 3.38 26.36
CA ASP A 26 15.11 4.79 26.06
C ASP A 26 13.90 5.28 25.27
N LYS A 27 13.15 6.20 25.89
CA LYS A 27 11.96 6.82 25.33
C LYS A 27 12.25 7.59 24.05
N LYS A 28 13.45 8.17 23.89
CA LYS A 28 13.81 8.89 22.65
C LYS A 28 13.77 7.99 21.41
N LEU A 29 13.92 6.68 21.59
CA LEU A 29 13.86 5.67 20.54
C LEU A 29 12.46 5.05 20.37
N HIS A 30 11.45 5.56 21.07
CA HIS A 30 10.08 5.08 20.93
C HIS A 30 9.42 5.69 19.70
N PHE A 31 8.49 4.94 19.10
CA PHE A 31 7.71 5.40 17.94
C PHE A 31 7.05 6.75 18.18
N LYS A 32 6.35 6.88 19.32
CA LYS A 32 5.60 8.10 19.67
C LYS A 32 6.48 9.33 19.89
N ASP A 33 7.77 9.15 20.17
CA ASP A 33 8.74 10.23 20.35
C ASP A 33 9.35 10.68 19.02
N ASN A 34 9.37 9.79 18.02
CA ASN A 34 9.89 10.09 16.67
C ASN A 34 8.81 10.46 15.67
N ILE A 35 7.54 10.31 16.03
CA ILE A 35 6.43 10.44 15.10
C ILE A 35 6.28 11.85 14.49
N VAL A 36 6.64 12.89 15.23
CA VAL A 36 6.59 14.28 14.73
C VAL A 36 7.63 14.44 13.63
N LYS A 37 8.87 14.02 13.89
CA LYS A 37 9.94 14.01 12.88
C LYS A 37 9.56 13.21 11.65
N LEU A 38 8.98 12.01 11.82
CA LEU A 38 8.52 11.17 10.72
C LEU A 38 7.46 11.85 9.84
N ARG A 39 6.50 12.59 10.45
CA ARG A 39 5.45 13.29 9.70
C ARG A 39 6.00 14.50 8.95
N ASP A 40 6.80 15.30 9.62
CA ASP A 40 7.25 16.58 9.08
C ASP A 40 8.32 16.40 8.00
N LEU A 41 9.09 15.30 8.06
CA LEU A 41 10.21 15.08 7.15
C LEU A 41 9.79 14.98 5.69
N SER A 42 8.76 14.19 5.36
CA SER A 42 8.28 14.07 3.97
C SER A 42 7.80 15.40 3.41
N LEU A 43 7.06 16.16 4.22
CA LEU A 43 6.54 17.47 3.83
C LEU A 43 7.69 18.47 3.61
N LYS A 44 8.66 18.49 4.53
CA LYS A 44 9.84 19.33 4.43
C LYS A 44 10.65 18.99 3.18
N THR A 45 10.92 17.73 2.93
CA THR A 45 11.66 17.30 1.73
C THR A 45 10.92 17.66 0.45
N CYS A 46 9.59 17.46 0.39
CA CYS A 46 8.80 17.92 -0.75
C CYS A 46 8.95 19.43 -0.99
N THR A 47 8.87 20.24 0.07
CA THR A 47 9.01 21.70 0.01
C THR A 47 10.42 22.11 -0.43
N ASP A 48 11.45 21.52 0.18
CA ASP A 48 12.84 21.79 -0.12
C ASP A 48 13.21 21.41 -1.56
N THR A 49 12.71 20.28 -2.06
CA THR A 49 12.95 19.84 -3.45
C THR A 49 12.30 20.79 -4.44
N LEU A 50 11.03 21.16 -4.25
CA LEU A 50 10.35 22.12 -5.13
C LEU A 50 11.03 23.51 -5.14
N ALA A 51 11.63 23.91 -4.02
CA ALA A 51 12.35 25.17 -3.93
C ALA A 51 13.73 25.13 -4.60
N LYS A 52 14.45 23.99 -4.50
CA LYS A 52 15.79 23.82 -5.06
C LYS A 52 15.80 23.46 -6.54
N GLU A 53 14.77 22.78 -7.01
CA GLU A 53 14.68 22.26 -8.39
C GLU A 53 13.38 22.77 -9.05
N PRO A 54 13.29 24.08 -9.37
CA PRO A 54 12.08 24.68 -9.93
C PRO A 54 11.72 24.15 -11.33
N ASP A 55 12.73 23.66 -12.06
CA ASP A 55 12.62 23.14 -13.44
C ASP A 55 12.30 21.64 -13.52
N LEU A 56 11.90 21.02 -12.40
CA LEU A 56 11.45 19.63 -12.39
C LEU A 56 10.34 19.41 -13.43
N ASN A 57 10.41 18.29 -14.15
CA ASN A 57 9.36 17.89 -15.07
C ASN A 57 8.03 17.72 -14.30
N LYS A 58 7.05 18.56 -14.61
CA LYS A 58 5.74 18.56 -13.93
C LYS A 58 4.77 17.66 -14.68
N VAL A 59 4.41 16.54 -14.06
CA VAL A 59 3.45 15.59 -14.62
C VAL A 59 2.03 15.98 -14.18
N PRO A 60 1.12 16.27 -15.12
CA PRO A 60 -0.24 16.65 -14.78
C PRO A 60 -1.05 15.46 -14.25
N ILE A 61 -1.74 15.67 -13.12
CA ILE A 61 -2.74 14.74 -12.58
C ILE A 61 -4.09 15.44 -12.55
N TYR A 62 -5.03 14.98 -13.36
CA TYR A 62 -6.34 15.59 -13.49
C TYR A 62 -7.26 15.22 -12.33
N ALA A 63 -7.89 16.23 -11.72
CA ALA A 63 -8.84 16.07 -10.64
C ALA A 63 -10.10 16.91 -10.93
N ALA A 64 -11.27 16.25 -10.91
CA ALA A 64 -12.55 16.92 -11.13
C ALA A 64 -13.01 17.79 -9.96
N ARG A 65 -12.37 17.67 -8.79
CA ARG A 65 -12.71 18.39 -7.56
C ARG A 65 -11.46 18.59 -6.71
N ASN A 66 -11.61 19.22 -5.56
CA ASN A 66 -10.58 19.27 -4.53
C ASN A 66 -10.13 17.85 -4.14
N ILE A 67 -8.82 17.61 -4.15
CA ILE A 67 -8.18 16.32 -3.83
C ILE A 67 -8.55 15.84 -2.43
N TYR A 68 -8.68 16.76 -1.47
CA TYR A 68 -9.09 16.40 -0.11
C TYR A 68 -10.50 15.80 -0.04
N SER A 69 -11.35 16.08 -1.03
CA SER A 69 -12.73 15.59 -1.11
C SER A 69 -12.94 14.61 -2.28
N ILE A 70 -11.86 14.13 -2.91
CA ILE A 70 -11.94 13.17 -4.01
C ILE A 70 -12.32 11.79 -3.46
N GLN A 71 -12.93 10.98 -4.33
CA GLN A 71 -13.24 9.58 -4.02
C GLN A 71 -11.95 8.75 -3.88
N LEU A 72 -11.94 7.81 -2.93
CA LEU A 72 -10.76 6.98 -2.65
C LEU A 72 -10.24 6.20 -3.88
N PRO A 73 -11.07 5.61 -4.76
CA PRO A 73 -10.58 4.91 -5.94
C PRO A 73 -9.81 5.83 -6.91
N LEU A 74 -10.26 7.07 -7.08
CA LEU A 74 -9.54 8.06 -7.90
C LEU A 74 -8.20 8.41 -7.27
N LEU A 75 -8.14 8.62 -5.96
CA LEU A 75 -6.88 8.85 -5.25
C LEU A 75 -5.93 7.66 -5.37
N GLN A 76 -6.45 6.43 -5.36
CA GLN A 76 -5.66 5.22 -5.55
C GLN A 76 -5.05 5.16 -6.97
N LYS A 77 -5.82 5.52 -8.01
CA LYS A 77 -5.30 5.68 -9.38
C LYS A 77 -4.18 6.74 -9.43
N MET A 78 -4.33 7.86 -8.73
CA MET A 78 -3.27 8.90 -8.63
C MET A 78 -2.01 8.38 -7.94
N LEU A 79 -2.15 7.58 -6.86
CA LEU A 79 -1.01 6.96 -6.19
C LEU A 79 -0.32 5.90 -7.05
N LEU A 80 -1.06 5.17 -7.89
CA LEU A 80 -0.47 4.27 -8.89
C LEU A 80 0.35 5.05 -9.91
N THR A 81 -0.16 6.19 -10.40
CA THR A 81 0.61 7.08 -11.29
C THR A 81 1.91 7.53 -10.62
N ASP A 82 1.86 7.97 -9.36
CA ASP A 82 3.03 8.33 -8.56
C ASP A 82 4.05 7.19 -8.44
N ILE A 83 3.59 5.97 -8.18
CA ILE A 83 4.44 4.76 -8.13
C ILE A 83 5.14 4.53 -9.47
N ILE A 84 4.39 4.55 -10.59
CA ILE A 84 4.95 4.32 -11.93
C ILE A 84 5.98 5.40 -12.28
N LEU A 85 5.69 6.66 -11.96
CA LEU A 85 6.59 7.78 -12.22
C LEU A 85 7.89 7.69 -11.44
N SER A 86 7.85 7.21 -10.19
CA SER A 86 9.05 7.07 -9.34
C SER A 86 10.13 6.16 -9.93
N SER A 87 9.76 5.28 -10.87
CA SER A 87 10.68 4.37 -11.55
C SER A 87 11.32 4.97 -12.82
N LYS A 88 10.83 6.13 -13.28
CA LYS A 88 11.25 6.77 -14.53
C LYS A 88 12.26 7.88 -14.25
N LYS A 89 13.22 8.05 -15.16
CA LYS A 89 14.10 9.23 -15.23
C LYS A 89 13.67 10.12 -16.40
N PRO A 90 13.74 11.46 -16.28
CA PRO A 90 14.22 12.24 -15.13
C PRO A 90 13.22 12.31 -13.95
N ALA A 91 13.71 12.73 -12.77
CA ALA A 91 12.86 12.98 -11.61
C ALA A 91 11.75 13.98 -11.97
N SER A 92 10.54 13.73 -11.45
CA SER A 92 9.35 14.48 -11.82
C SER A 92 8.61 14.96 -10.58
N ALA A 93 7.91 16.09 -10.70
CA ALA A 93 6.98 16.59 -9.70
C ALA A 93 5.54 16.37 -10.19
N LEU A 94 4.60 16.18 -9.26
CA LEU A 94 3.19 16.04 -9.55
C LEU A 94 2.52 17.41 -9.51
N GLU A 95 1.74 17.73 -10.53
CA GLU A 95 0.97 18.96 -10.62
C GLU A 95 -0.51 18.63 -10.82
N PHE A 96 -1.34 18.97 -9.84
CA PHE A 96 -2.76 18.68 -9.94
C PHE A 96 -3.47 19.72 -10.83
N VAL A 97 -4.21 19.23 -11.81
CA VAL A 97 -4.97 20.05 -12.77
C VAL A 97 -6.45 19.94 -12.45
N ARG A 98 -7.12 21.06 -12.14
CA ARG A 98 -8.56 21.06 -11.89
C ARG A 98 -9.35 21.16 -13.19
N VAL A 99 -10.21 20.17 -13.45
CA VAL A 99 -11.03 20.11 -14.69
C VAL A 99 -12.47 20.61 -14.50
N ASP A 100 -12.91 20.83 -13.25
CA ASP A 100 -14.16 21.53 -12.99
C ASP A 100 -14.03 23.03 -13.24
N LYS A 101 -15.13 23.71 -13.60
CA LYS A 101 -15.17 25.16 -13.85
C LYS A 101 -14.63 25.90 -12.62
N MET A 102 -13.32 26.16 -12.60
CA MET A 102 -12.73 27.09 -11.66
C MET A 102 -13.33 28.45 -12.01
N SER A 103 -14.22 28.96 -11.15
CA SER A 103 -14.71 30.33 -11.28
C SER A 103 -13.49 31.23 -11.42
N LYS A 104 -13.49 32.16 -12.40
CA LYS A 104 -12.43 33.18 -12.60
C LYS A 104 -12.06 33.95 -11.31
N THR A 105 -12.84 33.78 -10.25
CA THR A 105 -12.72 34.36 -8.90
C THR A 105 -12.06 33.48 -7.82
N MET A 106 -11.58 32.25 -8.09
CA MET A 106 -10.75 31.54 -7.09
C MET A 106 -9.37 32.19 -7.00
N LYS A 107 -9.28 33.27 -6.21
CA LYS A 107 -8.04 33.99 -5.87
C LYS A 107 -6.97 33.12 -5.20
N ASN A 108 -7.31 31.90 -4.75
CA ASN A 108 -6.36 30.95 -4.17
C ASN A 108 -6.27 29.69 -5.04
N ARG A 109 -5.23 29.62 -5.88
CA ARG A 109 -4.81 28.39 -6.57
C ARG A 109 -4.26 27.34 -5.62
N ASN A 110 -4.04 27.68 -4.35
CA ASN A 110 -3.48 26.77 -3.34
C ASN A 110 -4.39 25.55 -3.13
N ILE A 111 -3.77 24.38 -3.03
CA ILE A 111 -4.44 23.13 -2.68
C ILE A 111 -4.81 23.16 -1.20
N PRO A 112 -6.10 23.05 -0.82
CA PRO A 112 -6.48 23.04 0.59
C PRO A 112 -5.96 21.78 1.30
N ASN A 113 -5.47 21.93 2.53
CA ASN A 113 -4.82 20.87 3.30
C ASN A 113 -3.65 20.20 2.55
N TRP A 114 -2.92 20.96 1.75
CA TRP A 114 -1.77 20.44 0.98
C TRP A 114 -0.76 19.72 1.87
N GLU A 115 -0.56 20.19 3.10
CA GLU A 115 0.30 19.57 4.11
C GLU A 115 -0.14 18.16 4.53
N LEU A 116 -1.40 17.79 4.30
CA LEU A 116 -1.91 16.42 4.50
C LEU A 116 -1.84 15.58 3.22
N ILE A 117 -1.82 16.24 2.06
CA ILE A 117 -1.89 15.59 0.75
C ILE A 117 -0.49 15.25 0.26
N ALA A 118 0.43 16.23 0.24
CA ALA A 118 1.77 16.06 -0.30
C ALA A 118 2.53 14.86 0.31
N PRO A 119 2.51 14.63 1.64
CA PRO A 119 3.21 13.49 2.23
C PRO A 119 2.64 12.11 1.89
N LEU A 120 1.48 12.03 1.22
CA LEU A 120 0.95 10.77 0.70
C LEU A 120 1.70 10.29 -0.54
N PHE A 121 2.41 11.17 -1.25
CA PHE A 121 3.08 10.90 -2.52
C PHE A 121 4.59 10.73 -2.32
N MET A 122 5.21 9.93 -3.19
CA MET A 122 6.67 9.75 -3.20
C MET A 122 7.35 10.90 -3.94
N ASN A 123 6.74 11.34 -5.04
CA ASN A 123 7.23 12.46 -5.83
C ASN A 123 6.75 13.79 -5.21
N PRO A 124 7.53 14.89 -5.34
CA PRO A 124 7.11 16.19 -4.85
C PRO A 124 5.80 16.64 -5.49
N VAL A 125 4.90 17.23 -4.70
CA VAL A 125 3.57 17.67 -5.14
C VAL A 125 3.50 19.19 -5.13
N SER A 126 3.18 19.82 -6.26
CA SER A 126 2.99 21.27 -6.33
C SER A 126 1.94 21.75 -5.30
N PRO A 127 2.18 22.85 -4.55
CA PRO A 127 1.22 23.39 -3.59
C PRO A 127 0.01 24.07 -4.24
N THR A 128 0.06 24.29 -5.55
CA THR A 128 -0.99 24.98 -6.32
C THR A 128 -1.57 24.08 -7.40
N TYR A 129 -2.86 24.25 -7.63
CA TYR A 129 -3.54 23.73 -8.81
C TYR A 129 -3.07 24.47 -10.04
N ARG A 130 -2.78 23.71 -11.11
CA ARG A 130 -2.68 24.26 -12.46
C ARG A 130 -4.08 24.47 -13.03
N GLU A 131 -4.26 25.62 -13.66
CA GLU A 131 -5.45 25.87 -14.45
C GLU A 131 -5.45 24.94 -15.66
N TYR A 132 -6.59 24.28 -15.88
CA TYR A 132 -6.83 23.59 -17.13
C TYR A 132 -6.85 24.64 -18.25
N LYS A 133 -5.81 24.65 -19.08
CA LYS A 133 -5.80 25.39 -20.33
C LYS A 133 -6.25 24.42 -21.42
N GLU A 134 -7.29 24.78 -22.16
CA GLU A 134 -7.76 24.04 -23.34
C GLU A 134 -6.76 24.12 -24.52
N ASP A 135 -5.59 24.72 -24.32
CA ASP A 135 -4.56 24.87 -25.35
C ASP A 135 -3.87 23.53 -25.62
N GLY A 136 -4.37 22.80 -26.62
CA GLY A 136 -3.56 21.97 -27.53
C GLY A 136 -2.98 20.65 -27.02
N ASP A 137 -3.25 20.20 -25.80
CA ASP A 137 -2.80 18.88 -25.33
C ASP A 137 -3.77 17.79 -25.82
N GLU A 138 -3.47 17.22 -26.98
CA GLU A 138 -4.07 16.01 -27.52
C GLU A 138 -3.98 14.86 -26.51
N GLY A 139 -5.06 14.59 -25.76
CA GLY A 139 -5.23 13.27 -25.13
C GLY A 139 -5.89 13.18 -23.76
N SER A 140 -6.22 14.27 -23.07
CA SER A 140 -6.92 14.16 -21.77
C SER A 140 -8.16 15.04 -21.71
N THR A 141 -9.23 14.51 -22.32
CA THR A 141 -10.54 15.16 -22.26
C THR A 141 -11.12 15.08 -20.85
N ARG A 142 -12.03 16.02 -20.55
CA ARG A 142 -12.86 16.17 -19.34
C ARG A 142 -13.50 14.87 -18.79
N TYR A 143 -13.47 13.78 -19.58
CA TYR A 143 -14.13 12.50 -19.39
C TYR A 143 -13.16 11.39 -18.93
N GLY A 144 -12.28 11.71 -17.97
CA GLY A 144 -11.44 10.71 -17.30
C GLY A 144 -10.31 10.11 -18.13
N GLY A 145 -9.78 10.81 -19.14
CA GLY A 145 -8.68 10.30 -19.97
C GLY A 145 -9.10 9.32 -21.06
N ILE A 146 -10.41 9.17 -21.28
CA ILE A 146 -10.93 8.47 -22.46
C ILE A 146 -10.72 9.40 -23.66
N SER A 147 -10.23 8.85 -24.77
CA SER A 147 -10.13 9.58 -26.03
C SER A 147 -11.48 9.54 -26.73
N PHE A 148 -11.93 10.68 -27.26
CA PHE A 148 -13.13 10.70 -28.09
C PHE A 148 -12.88 9.88 -29.35
N ARG A 149 -13.62 8.79 -29.52
CA ARG A 149 -13.58 7.94 -30.72
C ARG A 149 -14.98 7.49 -31.07
N LEU A 150 -15.35 7.62 -32.34
CA LEU A 150 -16.52 6.97 -32.91
C LEU A 150 -16.18 5.49 -33.09
N LYS A 151 -16.72 4.62 -32.23
CA LYS A 151 -16.37 3.18 -32.20
C LYS A 151 -17.59 2.26 -32.13
N GLN A 152 -18.80 2.81 -32.03
CA GLN A 152 -20.03 2.08 -31.83
C GLN A 152 -21.04 2.45 -32.90
N THR A 153 -21.98 1.54 -33.16
CA THR A 153 -23.25 1.88 -33.80
C THR A 153 -24.41 1.72 -32.84
N ILE A 154 -25.36 2.63 -32.92
CA ILE A 154 -26.61 2.55 -32.17
C ILE A 154 -27.82 2.53 -33.09
N LYS A 155 -28.93 1.99 -32.59
CA LYS A 155 -30.26 2.16 -33.20
C LYS A 155 -30.95 3.41 -32.64
N LEU A 156 -31.41 4.31 -33.51
CA LEU A 156 -32.24 5.45 -33.15
C LEU A 156 -33.64 5.33 -33.76
N ASP A 157 -34.65 5.24 -32.90
CA ASP A 157 -36.05 5.20 -33.32
C ASP A 157 -36.62 6.62 -33.44
N GLY A 158 -37.17 6.93 -34.61
CA GLY A 158 -37.79 8.20 -34.90
C GLY A 158 -39.18 8.32 -34.27
N LYS A 159 -39.50 9.50 -33.71
CA LYS A 159 -40.84 9.84 -33.22
C LYS A 159 -41.57 10.66 -34.27
N GLY A 160 -42.62 10.10 -34.87
CA GLY A 160 -43.41 10.72 -35.93
C GLY A 160 -44.67 9.92 -36.25
N SER A 161 -45.46 10.39 -37.23
CA SER A 161 -46.68 9.71 -37.71
C SER A 161 -46.40 8.39 -38.44
N LYS A 162 -45.17 8.20 -38.93
CA LYS A 162 -44.63 6.93 -39.41
C LYS A 162 -43.41 6.54 -38.57
N PRO A 163 -43.33 5.32 -38.01
CA PRO A 163 -42.14 4.86 -37.30
C PRO A 163 -41.02 4.59 -38.31
N ILE A 164 -40.01 5.44 -38.33
CA ILE A 164 -38.77 5.26 -39.12
C ILE A 164 -37.63 5.12 -38.12
N SER A 165 -36.80 4.10 -38.29
CA SER A 165 -35.65 3.82 -37.42
C SER A 165 -34.35 3.90 -38.23
N LEU A 166 -33.35 4.57 -37.68
CA LEU A 166 -31.98 4.49 -38.17
C LEU A 166 -31.29 3.35 -37.43
N HIS A 167 -30.89 2.31 -38.14
CA HIS A 167 -30.39 1.08 -37.55
C HIS A 167 -28.88 1.13 -37.32
N LYS A 168 -28.12 1.83 -38.16
CA LYS A 168 -26.66 1.93 -38.03
C LYS A 168 -26.21 3.38 -37.95
N VAL A 169 -26.41 3.99 -36.78
CA VAL A 169 -25.93 5.36 -36.51
C VAL A 169 -24.55 5.29 -35.84
N ILE A 170 -23.54 5.86 -36.47
CA ILE A 170 -22.17 5.92 -35.92
C ILE A 170 -22.16 6.81 -34.67
N TRP A 171 -21.60 6.29 -33.57
CA TRP A 171 -21.68 6.87 -32.24
C TRP A 171 -20.36 6.71 -31.45
N PRO A 172 -20.04 7.64 -30.52
CA PRO A 172 -18.87 7.54 -29.65
C PRO A 172 -19.15 6.65 -28.43
N ASP A 173 -18.15 6.54 -27.55
CA ASP A 173 -18.34 5.95 -26.22
C ASP A 173 -19.53 6.60 -25.48
N VAL A 174 -20.25 5.80 -24.70
CA VAL A 174 -21.50 6.17 -24.03
C VAL A 174 -21.37 7.44 -23.19
N ILE A 175 -20.19 7.69 -22.61
CA ILE A 175 -19.89 8.87 -21.79
C ILE A 175 -20.06 10.19 -22.56
N TYR A 176 -19.84 10.19 -23.88
CA TYR A 176 -19.93 11.36 -24.75
C TYR A 176 -21.31 11.58 -25.36
N SER A 177 -22.27 10.68 -25.13
CA SER A 177 -23.58 10.70 -25.81
C SER A 177 -24.37 11.99 -25.57
N TYR A 178 -24.19 12.62 -24.40
CA TYR A 178 -24.82 13.90 -24.05
C TYR A 178 -24.32 15.05 -24.92
N CYS A 179 -23.14 14.92 -25.53
CA CYS A 179 -22.52 15.92 -26.39
C CYS A 179 -23.03 15.91 -27.82
N CYS A 180 -23.88 14.94 -28.19
CA CYS A 180 -24.46 14.91 -29.53
C CYS A 180 -25.38 16.12 -29.74
N ARG A 181 -25.17 16.83 -30.86
CA ARG A 181 -25.91 18.07 -31.21
C ARG A 181 -26.81 17.93 -32.44
N GLY A 182 -26.71 16.82 -33.17
CA GLY A 182 -27.53 16.53 -34.33
C GLY A 182 -27.15 15.19 -34.95
N ILE A 183 -27.86 14.81 -36.00
CA ILE A 183 -27.61 13.60 -36.79
C ILE A 183 -27.26 14.03 -38.22
N GLY A 184 -26.11 13.60 -38.71
CA GLY A 184 -25.71 13.76 -40.11
C GLY A 184 -26.17 12.56 -40.95
N VAL A 185 -26.83 12.81 -42.07
CA VAL A 185 -27.28 11.80 -43.04
C VAL A 185 -26.84 12.17 -44.45
N THR A 186 -26.77 11.19 -45.36
CA THR A 186 -26.54 11.45 -46.79
C THR A 186 -27.72 12.20 -47.40
N GLU A 187 -27.51 12.85 -48.55
CA GLU A 187 -28.58 13.55 -49.29
C GLU A 187 -29.79 12.67 -49.59
N ALA A 188 -29.55 11.44 -50.04
CA ALA A 188 -30.62 10.48 -50.32
C ALA A 188 -31.47 10.18 -49.07
N LYS A 189 -30.81 9.99 -47.92
CA LYS A 189 -31.47 9.70 -46.64
C LYS A 189 -32.10 10.97 -46.03
N PHE A 190 -31.53 12.14 -46.27
CA PHE A 190 -32.10 13.43 -45.86
C PHE A 190 -33.46 13.66 -46.52
N ASN A 191 -33.54 13.46 -47.83
CA ASN A 191 -34.77 13.58 -48.61
C ASN A 191 -35.84 12.55 -48.21
N GLU A 192 -35.44 11.37 -47.74
CA GLU A 192 -36.35 10.35 -47.17
C GLU A 192 -36.98 10.79 -45.83
N LEU A 193 -36.24 11.60 -45.05
CA LEU A 193 -36.61 11.99 -43.68
C LEU A 193 -37.32 13.35 -43.58
N ASP A 194 -37.35 14.13 -44.66
CA ASP A 194 -37.73 15.55 -44.65
C ASP A 194 -39.13 15.80 -44.04
N GLY A 195 -39.14 16.53 -42.92
CA GLY A 195 -40.33 17.09 -42.27
C GLY A 195 -41.09 16.23 -41.23
N PHE A 196 -40.97 14.90 -41.22
CA PHE A 196 -41.94 14.04 -40.48
C PHE A 196 -41.41 13.31 -39.24
N VAL A 197 -40.09 13.21 -39.06
CA VAL A 197 -39.51 12.34 -38.03
C VAL A 197 -38.59 13.12 -37.10
N LYS A 198 -38.87 13.04 -35.80
CA LYS A 198 -38.06 13.65 -34.75
C LYS A 198 -37.24 12.58 -34.04
N PHE A 199 -35.92 12.59 -34.23
CA PHE A 199 -35.03 11.77 -33.42
C PHE A 199 -34.77 12.45 -32.08
N ILE A 200 -34.62 11.63 -31.05
CA ILE A 200 -34.37 12.07 -29.68
C ILE A 200 -33.01 11.54 -29.25
N ASN A 201 -32.19 12.40 -28.66
CA ASN A 201 -30.94 11.99 -28.06
C ASN A 201 -31.26 11.03 -26.89
N PRO A 202 -30.78 9.79 -26.93
CA PRO A 202 -31.12 8.78 -25.95
C PRO A 202 -30.57 9.07 -24.54
N SER A 203 -29.57 9.96 -24.41
CA SER A 203 -28.95 10.31 -23.13
C SER A 203 -29.63 11.45 -22.38
N ASN A 204 -30.21 12.43 -23.09
CA ASN A 204 -30.75 13.65 -22.47
C ASN A 204 -32.18 13.98 -22.91
N GLY A 205 -32.77 13.18 -23.81
CA GLY A 205 -34.15 13.37 -24.26
C GLY A 205 -34.35 14.56 -25.19
N ASN A 206 -33.29 15.30 -25.56
CA ASN A 206 -33.40 16.46 -26.43
C ASN A 206 -33.64 16.04 -27.89
N ARG A 207 -34.34 16.88 -28.64
CA ARG A 207 -34.51 16.67 -30.08
C ARG A 207 -33.18 16.84 -30.79
N LEU A 208 -32.85 15.88 -31.66
CA LEU A 208 -31.68 15.96 -32.52
C LEU A 208 -32.10 16.49 -33.90
N PRO A 209 -31.63 17.69 -34.30
CA PRO A 209 -31.80 18.16 -35.68
C PRO A 209 -31.03 17.25 -36.64
N ILE A 210 -31.58 17.11 -37.86
CA ILE A 210 -31.00 16.31 -38.93
C ILE A 210 -30.31 17.26 -39.91
N PHE A 211 -29.11 16.91 -40.34
CA PHE A 211 -28.32 17.66 -41.31
C PHE A 211 -27.87 16.78 -42.46
N GLN A 212 -27.81 17.36 -43.65
CA GLN A 212 -27.21 16.72 -44.82
C GLN A 212 -25.68 16.82 -44.73
N VAL A 213 -24.99 15.69 -44.84
CA VAL A 213 -23.52 15.61 -44.80
C VAL A 213 -22.99 14.63 -45.85
N SER A 214 -21.73 14.82 -46.28
CA SER A 214 -21.08 13.99 -47.32
C SER A 214 -20.19 12.87 -46.78
N PHE A 215 -20.01 12.78 -45.45
CA PHE A 215 -19.03 11.89 -44.80
C PHE A 215 -19.64 10.71 -44.05
N VAL A 216 -20.91 10.34 -44.34
CA VAL A 216 -21.47 9.07 -43.83
C VAL A 216 -20.86 7.92 -44.63
N PRO A 217 -20.15 6.96 -44.01
CA PRO A 217 -19.58 5.81 -44.70
C PRO A 217 -20.65 4.90 -45.30
N GLU A 218 -20.30 4.20 -46.38
CA GLU A 218 -21.19 3.23 -47.03
C GLU A 218 -21.61 2.11 -46.06
N GLY A 219 -22.89 1.75 -46.09
CA GLY A 219 -23.46 0.71 -45.20
C GLY A 219 -23.90 1.21 -43.81
N TYR A 220 -23.81 2.51 -43.53
CA TYR A 220 -24.33 3.16 -42.32
C TYR A 220 -25.46 4.13 -42.68
N ASP A 221 -26.44 4.27 -41.78
CA ASP A 221 -27.61 5.11 -42.04
C ASP A 221 -27.34 6.58 -41.71
N ALA A 222 -26.50 6.84 -40.70
CA ALA A 222 -26.22 8.18 -40.21
C ALA A 222 -24.98 8.24 -39.30
N VAL A 223 -24.57 9.44 -38.93
CA VAL A 223 -23.52 9.72 -37.93
C VAL A 223 -24.01 10.72 -36.89
N GLY A 224 -23.71 10.49 -35.61
CA GLY A 224 -23.95 11.50 -34.58
C GLY A 224 -22.98 12.67 -34.74
N LEU A 225 -23.48 13.91 -34.66
CA LEU A 225 -22.66 15.11 -34.79
C LEU A 225 -22.16 15.58 -33.43
N PHE A 226 -20.83 15.63 -33.31
CA PHE A 226 -20.07 16.00 -32.11
C PHE A 226 -19.07 17.12 -32.43
N PRO A 227 -19.56 18.33 -32.70
CA PRO A 227 -18.75 19.47 -33.17
C PRO A 227 -17.69 19.94 -32.16
N GLN A 228 -17.78 19.49 -30.91
CA GLN A 228 -16.80 19.76 -29.84
C GLN A 228 -15.55 18.89 -29.94
N PHE A 229 -15.62 17.77 -30.66
CA PHE A 229 -14.55 16.76 -30.72
C PHE A 229 -14.10 16.44 -32.15
N VAL A 230 -14.90 16.78 -33.15
CA VAL A 230 -14.63 16.51 -34.57
C VAL A 230 -14.85 17.81 -35.35
N GLU A 231 -13.78 18.33 -35.95
CA GLU A 231 -13.81 19.62 -36.65
C GLU A 231 -14.72 19.58 -37.88
N GLU A 232 -14.77 18.46 -38.62
CA GLU A 232 -15.67 18.34 -39.77
C GLU A 232 -17.15 18.45 -39.37
N HIS A 233 -17.51 18.02 -38.16
CA HIS A 233 -18.88 18.14 -37.65
C HIS A 233 -19.26 19.60 -37.36
N LEU A 234 -18.31 20.46 -37.02
CA LEU A 234 -18.57 21.87 -36.72
C LEU A 234 -19.00 22.63 -37.99
N LYS A 235 -18.41 22.28 -39.14
CA LYS A 235 -18.67 22.91 -40.45
C LYS A 235 -20.11 22.72 -40.95
N VAL A 236 -20.87 21.83 -40.30
CA VAL A 236 -22.28 21.53 -40.62
C VAL A 236 -23.24 22.57 -40.02
N PHE A 237 -22.84 23.30 -38.98
CA PHE A 237 -23.70 24.27 -38.29
C PHE A 237 -23.49 25.69 -38.85
N ASN A 238 -24.57 26.47 -38.99
CA ASN A 238 -24.51 27.88 -39.43
C ASN A 238 -23.84 28.77 -38.36
N GLU A 239 -23.27 29.92 -38.74
CA GLU A 239 -22.45 30.79 -37.87
C GLU A 239 -23.07 31.12 -36.49
N THR A 240 -24.39 31.36 -36.42
CA THR A 240 -25.09 31.62 -35.15
C THR A 240 -25.35 30.38 -34.30
N ASP A 241 -25.40 29.18 -34.91
CA ASP A 241 -25.58 27.90 -34.23
C ASP A 241 -24.26 27.20 -33.90
N GLN A 242 -23.14 27.58 -34.54
CA GLN A 242 -21.79 27.08 -34.22
C GLN A 242 -21.43 27.34 -32.75
N TYR A 243 -21.70 28.55 -32.25
CA TYR A 243 -21.44 28.87 -30.85
C TYR A 243 -22.27 28.01 -29.88
N LYS A 244 -23.51 27.68 -30.22
CA LYS A 244 -24.37 26.78 -29.42
C LYS A 244 -23.91 25.33 -29.51
N ALA A 245 -23.47 24.91 -30.68
CA ALA A 245 -22.96 23.58 -30.96
C ALA A 245 -21.66 23.29 -30.16
N LEU A 246 -20.84 24.33 -29.95
CA LEU A 246 -19.61 24.28 -29.14
C LEU A 246 -19.85 24.33 -27.61
N ILE A 247 -21.07 24.60 -27.13
CA ILE A 247 -21.36 24.61 -25.69
C ILE A 247 -21.17 23.19 -25.11
N LEU A 248 -20.10 23.00 -24.34
CA LEU A 248 -19.77 21.74 -23.66
C LEU A 248 -20.93 21.27 -22.76
N SER A 249 -21.37 20.05 -22.99
CA SER A 249 -22.36 19.33 -22.17
C SER A 249 -21.76 18.77 -20.87
N GLU A 250 -22.62 18.43 -19.91
CA GLU A 250 -22.26 17.58 -18.77
C GLU A 250 -22.03 16.12 -19.21
N GLU A 251 -21.30 15.36 -18.38
CA GLU A 251 -21.11 13.92 -18.58
C GLU A 251 -22.45 13.17 -18.52
N CYS A 252 -22.55 12.08 -19.29
CA CYS A 252 -23.70 11.20 -19.24
C CYS A 252 -23.84 10.58 -17.84
N LEU A 253 -24.99 10.79 -17.17
CA LEU A 253 -25.23 10.18 -15.86
C LEU A 253 -25.31 8.65 -15.99
N PHE A 254 -24.97 7.92 -14.92
CA PHE A 254 -24.92 6.45 -14.93
C PHE A 254 -26.22 5.78 -15.43
N LYS A 255 -27.39 6.37 -15.13
CA LYS A 255 -28.69 5.87 -15.59
C LYS A 255 -28.87 6.01 -17.11
N ASP A 256 -28.37 7.11 -17.67
CA ASP A 256 -28.45 7.42 -19.10
C ASP A 256 -27.43 6.61 -19.89
N ALA A 257 -26.22 6.41 -19.34
CA ALA A 257 -25.19 5.57 -19.93
C ALA A 257 -25.67 4.11 -20.10
N ARG A 258 -26.41 3.56 -19.12
CA ARG A 258 -27.01 2.21 -19.25
C ARG A 258 -28.00 2.15 -20.41
N ARG A 259 -28.85 3.16 -20.56
CA ARG A 259 -29.81 3.24 -21.67
C ARG A 259 -29.13 3.30 -23.03
N ILE A 260 -27.98 3.98 -23.15
CA ILE A 260 -27.20 3.98 -24.39
C ILE A 260 -26.61 2.60 -24.65
N LYS A 261 -26.07 1.93 -23.63
CA LYS A 261 -25.51 0.57 -23.77
C LYS A 261 -26.52 -0.41 -24.36
N ASP A 262 -27.79 -0.32 -23.95
CA ASP A 262 -28.86 -1.19 -24.47
C ASP A 262 -29.24 -0.90 -25.94
N LEU A 263 -28.84 0.25 -26.49
CA LEU A 263 -29.09 0.67 -27.87
C LEU A 263 -27.92 0.36 -28.82
N ILE A 264 -26.76 -0.03 -28.28
CA ILE A 264 -25.59 -0.42 -29.08
C ILE A 264 -25.90 -1.73 -29.80
N ASN A 265 -25.68 -1.74 -31.11
CA ASN A 265 -25.99 -2.88 -31.96
C ASN A 265 -24.85 -3.29 -32.91
N GLY A 266 -23.67 -2.71 -32.73
CA GLY A 266 -22.47 -3.05 -33.48
C GLY A 266 -21.26 -2.21 -33.10
N GLU A 267 -20.10 -2.60 -33.61
CA GLU A 267 -18.85 -1.86 -33.50
C GLU A 267 -18.55 -1.16 -34.84
N TYR A 268 -18.08 0.09 -34.75
CA TYR A 268 -17.59 0.85 -35.89
C TYR A 268 -16.06 0.74 -35.92
N PRO A 269 -15.44 0.21 -37.00
CA PRO A 269 -13.99 0.06 -37.06
C PRO A 269 -13.31 1.44 -37.11
N SER A 270 -12.77 1.90 -35.99
CA SER A 270 -11.88 3.06 -35.93
C SER A 270 -10.43 2.58 -36.08
N ASN A 271 -9.68 3.17 -37.01
CA ASN A 271 -8.31 2.76 -37.37
C ASN A 271 -7.22 3.09 -36.34
N ASP A 272 -7.56 3.57 -35.14
CA ASP A 272 -6.55 3.94 -34.14
C ASP A 272 -6.30 2.85 -33.10
N ARG A 273 -5.02 2.49 -32.98
CA ARG A 273 -4.46 1.47 -32.11
C ARG A 273 -4.92 1.61 -30.65
N LYS A 274 -5.02 0.45 -30.01
CA LYS A 274 -5.52 0.17 -28.66
C LYS A 274 -4.75 0.92 -27.55
N HIS A 275 -5.48 1.71 -26.76
CA HIS A 275 -5.26 1.85 -25.32
C HIS A 275 -6.62 1.91 -24.63
N THR A 276 -7.20 0.74 -24.35
CA THR A 276 -8.30 0.60 -23.40
C THR A 276 -7.70 0.52 -22.01
N PHE A 277 -7.87 1.57 -21.20
CA PHE A 277 -7.90 1.40 -19.76
C PHE A 277 -9.27 0.79 -19.46
N ASP A 278 -9.30 -0.51 -19.16
CA ASP A 278 -10.49 -1.14 -18.60
C ASP A 278 -10.79 -0.45 -17.27
N ASP A 279 -12.02 0.07 -17.16
CA ASP A 279 -12.54 0.74 -15.96
C ASP A 279 -13.09 -0.29 -14.96
N ASP A 280 -12.40 -1.42 -14.82
CA ASP A 280 -12.58 -2.34 -13.71
C ASP A 280 -11.95 -1.71 -12.48
N THR A 281 -12.62 -0.69 -11.93
CA THR A 281 -12.22 -0.12 -10.66
C THR A 281 -12.71 -1.08 -9.57
N PRO A 282 -11.84 -1.79 -8.84
CA PRO A 282 -12.28 -2.71 -7.80
C PRO A 282 -13.11 -1.95 -6.76
N GLU A 283 -14.21 -2.54 -6.31
CA GLU A 283 -15.04 -1.96 -5.25
C GLU A 283 -14.18 -1.71 -4.00
N PHE A 284 -14.25 -0.48 -3.48
CA PHE A 284 -13.46 -0.11 -2.31
C PHE A 284 -14.08 -0.75 -1.06
N ASN A 285 -13.31 -1.55 -0.32
CA ASN A 285 -13.84 -2.23 0.86
C ASN A 285 -13.90 -1.26 2.05
N GLY A 286 -15.09 -0.71 2.31
CA GLY A 286 -15.42 0.11 3.49
C GLY A 286 -16.36 1.27 3.20
N ASP A 287 -17.00 1.79 4.24
CA ASP A 287 -17.95 2.93 4.14
C ASP A 287 -17.29 4.32 4.14
N VAL A 288 -15.97 4.39 3.89
CA VAL A 288 -15.27 5.66 3.65
C VAL A 288 -15.19 5.88 2.16
N LEU A 289 -15.74 6.99 1.68
CA LEU A 289 -15.78 7.32 0.28
C LEU A 289 -14.73 8.36 -0.11
N THR A 290 -14.26 9.19 0.83
CA THR A 290 -13.34 10.32 0.52
C THR A 290 -12.11 10.40 1.42
N LEU A 291 -11.07 11.11 0.96
CA LEU A 291 -9.83 11.33 1.74
C LEU A 291 -10.10 12.09 3.05
N LYS A 292 -11.00 13.09 3.02
CA LYS A 292 -11.45 13.82 4.20
C LYS A 292 -12.01 12.88 5.27
N GLU A 293 -12.98 12.04 4.89
CA GLU A 293 -13.60 11.06 5.81
C GLU A 293 -12.56 10.07 6.35
N LEU A 294 -11.58 9.66 5.53
CA LEU A 294 -10.49 8.80 5.97
C LEU A 294 -9.66 9.44 7.08
N TYR A 295 -9.26 10.71 6.90
CA TYR A 295 -8.55 11.48 7.92
C TYR A 295 -9.39 11.69 9.18
N GLU A 296 -10.69 11.99 9.05
CA GLU A 296 -11.61 12.13 10.18
C GLU A 296 -11.70 10.84 11.01
N ARG A 297 -11.73 9.67 10.37
CA ARG A 297 -11.71 8.37 11.07
C ARG A 297 -10.43 8.16 11.88
N THR A 298 -9.30 8.72 11.46
CA THR A 298 -8.05 8.61 12.23
C THR A 298 -8.09 9.39 13.55
N VAL A 299 -8.85 10.48 13.64
CA VAL A 299 -8.89 11.35 14.82
C VAL A 299 -9.33 10.60 16.07
N SER A 300 -10.28 9.67 15.93
CA SER A 300 -10.76 8.80 17.02
C SER A 300 -9.71 7.81 17.55
N HIS A 301 -8.61 7.63 16.81
CA HIS A 301 -7.53 6.68 17.10
C HIS A 301 -6.18 7.34 17.32
N LYS A 302 -6.15 8.66 17.51
CA LYS A 302 -4.93 9.45 17.71
C LYS A 302 -4.03 8.99 18.86
N THR A 303 -4.55 8.20 19.80
CA THR A 303 -3.80 7.58 20.91
C THR A 303 -2.86 6.46 20.46
N LEU A 304 -3.03 5.91 19.25
CA LEU A 304 -2.13 4.91 18.66
C LEU A 304 -0.76 5.51 18.34
N TRP A 305 -0.74 6.64 17.63
CA TRP A 305 0.50 7.25 17.13
C TRP A 305 0.95 8.52 17.86
N SER A 306 0.09 9.14 18.68
CA SER A 306 0.43 10.39 19.35
C SER A 306 0.21 10.35 20.87
N ARG A 307 0.98 11.16 21.59
CA ARG A 307 0.78 11.40 23.03
C ARG A 307 -0.39 12.38 23.24
N ARG A 308 -0.83 12.54 24.49
CA ARG A 308 -1.98 13.40 24.82
C ARG A 308 -1.64 14.88 24.66
N ASP A 309 -0.42 15.24 25.01
CA ASP A 309 0.21 16.55 25.08
C ASP A 309 0.87 17.01 23.76
N ALA A 310 0.91 16.15 22.75
CA ALA A 310 1.48 16.52 21.45
C ALA A 310 0.59 17.53 20.73
N MET A 311 1.22 18.59 20.20
CA MET A 311 0.54 19.63 19.39
C MET A 311 -0.07 19.04 18.11
N ASP A 312 0.69 18.20 17.40
CA ASP A 312 0.18 17.47 16.25
C ASP A 312 -0.17 16.02 16.62
N ARG A 313 -1.45 15.66 16.47
CA ARG A 313 -1.99 14.33 16.75
C ARG A 313 -2.52 13.60 15.50
N ARG A 314 -2.18 14.08 14.30
CA ARG A 314 -2.56 13.49 13.02
C ARG A 314 -1.88 12.14 12.79
N CYS A 315 -2.55 11.28 12.01
CA CYS A 315 -1.96 10.01 11.56
C CYS A 315 -0.79 10.28 10.60
N PRO A 316 0.30 9.51 10.67
CA PRO A 316 1.32 9.48 9.60
C PRO A 316 0.70 9.24 8.23
N ALA A 317 1.16 10.00 7.23
CA ALA A 317 0.68 9.88 5.85
C ALA A 317 0.98 8.51 5.25
N ASP A 318 2.13 7.90 5.58
CA ASP A 318 2.49 6.54 5.19
C ASP A 318 1.40 5.50 5.53
N ILE A 319 0.76 5.63 6.71
CA ILE A 319 -0.33 4.72 7.12
C ILE A 319 -1.56 4.94 6.23
N ILE A 320 -1.91 6.19 5.94
CA ILE A 320 -3.04 6.53 5.07
C ILE A 320 -2.79 6.05 3.64
N ARG A 321 -1.58 6.30 3.10
CA ARG A 321 -1.13 5.81 1.80
C ARG A 321 -1.31 4.29 1.72
N CYS A 322 -0.81 3.54 2.70
CA CYS A 322 -0.95 2.09 2.70
C CYS A 322 -2.38 1.59 2.88
N VAL A 323 -3.24 2.29 3.64
CA VAL A 323 -4.68 1.98 3.71
C VAL A 323 -5.33 2.10 2.32
N LEU A 324 -4.98 3.14 1.56
CA LEU A 324 -5.46 3.35 0.20
C LEU A 324 -4.97 2.24 -0.74
N LEU A 325 -3.68 1.90 -0.68
CA LEU A 325 -3.07 0.86 -1.53
C LEU A 325 -3.49 -0.57 -1.14
N SER A 326 -4.01 -0.78 0.07
CA SER A 326 -4.58 -2.05 0.53
C SER A 326 -6.05 -2.25 0.14
N ASN A 327 -6.70 -1.25 -0.44
CA ASN A 327 -8.14 -1.26 -0.71
C ASN A 327 -9.01 -1.60 0.53
N ASN A 328 -8.61 -1.14 1.73
CA ASN A 328 -9.28 -1.47 3.00
C ASN A 328 -9.40 -0.23 3.90
N ALA A 329 -10.25 0.72 3.51
CA ALA A 329 -10.49 1.96 4.26
C ALA A 329 -11.46 1.78 5.44
N THR A 330 -11.25 0.73 6.23
CA THR A 330 -11.97 0.50 7.49
C THR A 330 -11.14 0.93 8.69
N VAL A 331 -11.78 1.10 9.84
CA VAL A 331 -11.05 1.33 11.12
C VAL A 331 -10.09 0.17 11.44
N SER A 332 -10.50 -1.06 11.11
CA SER A 332 -9.64 -2.24 11.25
C SER A 332 -8.44 -2.17 10.31
N GLY A 333 -8.63 -1.72 9.07
CA GLY A 333 -7.57 -1.48 8.08
C GLY A 333 -6.54 -0.47 8.59
N ILE A 334 -6.98 0.69 9.09
CA ILE A 334 -6.11 1.73 9.67
C ILE A 334 -5.30 1.17 10.85
N ARG A 335 -5.94 0.41 11.75
CA ARG A 335 -5.26 -0.24 12.88
C ARG A 335 -4.22 -1.24 12.40
N SER A 336 -4.57 -2.07 11.42
CA SER A 336 -3.67 -3.07 10.85
C SER A 336 -2.44 -2.42 10.20
N GLU A 337 -2.62 -1.34 9.44
CA GLU A 337 -1.49 -0.61 8.85
C GLU A 337 -0.63 0.08 9.91
N TYR A 338 -1.23 0.62 10.97
CA TYR A 338 -0.46 1.10 12.12
C TYR A 338 0.40 0.00 12.75
N PHE A 339 -0.13 -1.22 12.91
CA PHE A 339 0.63 -2.34 13.48
C PHE A 339 1.83 -2.71 12.59
N LYS A 340 1.63 -2.80 11.28
CA LYS A 340 2.71 -3.05 10.30
C LYS A 340 3.80 -1.99 10.37
N TYR A 341 3.37 -0.72 10.37
CA TYR A 341 4.27 0.44 10.44
C TYR A 341 5.07 0.47 11.75
N HIS A 342 4.43 0.19 12.88
CA HIS A 342 5.09 0.13 14.19
C HIS A 342 6.08 -1.04 14.30
N VAL A 343 5.73 -2.20 13.75
CA VAL A 343 6.62 -3.37 13.68
C VAL A 343 7.87 -3.05 12.87
N LEU A 344 7.71 -2.48 11.67
CA LEU A 344 8.84 -2.06 10.82
C LEU A 344 9.69 -0.97 11.49
N PHE A 345 9.07 -0.01 12.19
CA PHE A 345 9.81 0.98 12.98
C PHE A 345 10.65 0.34 14.10
N ASN A 346 10.14 -0.72 14.75
CA ASN A 346 10.92 -1.44 15.77
C ASN A 346 12.12 -2.19 15.17
N VAL A 347 11.98 -2.74 13.96
CA VAL A 347 13.13 -3.30 13.21
C VAL A 347 14.17 -2.20 12.98
N TYR A 348 13.76 -1.02 12.51
CA TYR A 348 14.66 0.13 12.34
C TYR A 348 15.39 0.52 13.63
N ILE A 349 14.70 0.62 14.76
CA ILE A 349 15.34 0.96 16.05
C ILE A 349 16.34 -0.12 16.48
N HIS A 350 16.04 -1.39 16.21
CA HIS A 350 16.97 -2.47 16.47
C HIS A 350 18.22 -2.37 15.58
N THR A 351 18.04 -2.10 14.29
CA THR A 351 19.15 -1.87 13.35
C THR A 351 20.01 -0.69 13.80
N LEU A 352 19.42 0.47 14.10
CA LEU A 352 20.14 1.67 14.55
C LEU A 352 21.05 1.38 15.77
N LYS A 353 20.55 0.58 16.72
CA LYS A 353 21.30 0.15 17.90
C LYS A 353 22.46 -0.78 17.58
N LEU A 354 22.25 -1.71 16.65
CA LEU A 354 23.30 -2.63 16.22
C LEU A 354 24.40 -1.89 15.45
N THR A 355 24.02 -0.90 14.64
CA THR A 355 24.92 -0.21 13.71
C THR A 355 25.83 0.81 14.38
N GLY A 356 25.48 1.32 15.57
CA GLY A 356 26.39 2.17 16.35
C GLY A 356 27.74 1.51 16.66
N ARG A 357 27.80 0.17 16.67
CA ARG A 357 29.04 -0.62 16.82
C ARG A 357 29.80 -0.81 15.52
N LEU A 358 29.09 -1.01 14.40
CA LEU A 358 29.71 -1.15 13.07
C LEU A 358 30.63 0.03 12.76
N THR A 359 30.21 1.26 13.06
CA THR A 359 31.02 2.46 12.85
C THR A 359 32.31 2.49 13.67
N MET A 360 32.35 1.83 14.84
CA MET A 360 33.57 1.71 15.65
C MET A 360 34.52 0.63 15.09
N ASP A 361 33.97 -0.46 14.57
CA ASP A 361 34.75 -1.59 14.06
C ASP A 361 35.26 -1.38 12.62
N LEU A 362 34.59 -0.52 11.84
CA LEU A 362 34.98 -0.18 10.45
C LEU A 362 36.27 0.66 10.36
N ASP A 363 36.62 1.41 11.41
CA ASP A 363 37.88 2.15 11.50
C ASP A 363 39.09 1.22 11.78
N GLY A 364 38.83 -0.05 12.13
CA GLY A 364 39.83 -1.12 12.29
C GLY A 364 39.82 -2.09 11.09
N LYS A 365 41.00 -2.46 10.60
CA LYS A 365 41.24 -3.35 9.44
C LYS A 365 40.76 -4.82 9.61
N LEU A 366 39.47 -5.07 9.88
CA LEU A 366 38.94 -6.38 10.31
C LEU A 366 38.17 -7.18 9.22
N TRP A 367 38.20 -6.76 7.95
CA TRP A 367 37.25 -7.26 6.95
C TRP A 367 37.76 -8.34 5.99
N LEU A 368 38.73 -9.17 6.41
CA LEU A 368 39.27 -10.28 5.59
C LEU A 368 38.78 -11.68 6.04
N GLY A 369 37.83 -11.76 6.97
CA GLY A 369 37.32 -13.03 7.53
C GLY A 369 36.02 -13.55 6.90
N ARG A 370 35.78 -14.87 7.03
CA ARG A 370 34.52 -15.53 6.63
C ARG A 370 33.37 -15.07 7.55
N MET A 371 32.27 -14.60 6.97
CA MET A 371 31.06 -14.22 7.71
C MET A 371 30.31 -15.45 8.24
N ASP A 372 29.85 -15.40 9.49
CA ASP A 372 29.09 -16.49 10.13
C ASP A 372 27.60 -16.48 9.74
N TRP A 373 27.31 -16.98 8.54
CA TRP A 373 25.95 -17.14 8.03
C TRP A 373 25.20 -18.26 8.74
N LYS A 374 24.00 -17.95 9.25
CA LYS A 374 23.05 -18.92 9.80
C LYS A 374 21.88 -19.17 8.83
N SER A 375 21.15 -20.26 9.07
CA SER A 375 19.99 -20.64 8.26
C SER A 375 18.92 -19.53 8.22
N TRP A 376 18.71 -18.80 9.32
CA TRP A 376 17.79 -17.67 9.37
C TRP A 376 18.26 -16.41 8.65
N ASP A 377 19.57 -16.17 8.53
CA ASP A 377 20.12 -15.06 7.75
C ASP A 377 19.94 -15.32 6.25
N LEU A 378 20.29 -16.54 5.82
CA LEU A 378 20.14 -16.99 4.44
C LEU A 378 18.68 -16.89 3.99
N HIS A 379 17.74 -17.28 4.85
CA HIS A 379 16.32 -17.23 4.55
C HIS A 379 15.82 -15.79 4.32
N ILE A 380 16.02 -14.86 5.26
CA ILE A 380 15.53 -13.47 5.08
C ILE A 380 16.22 -12.77 3.93
N TRP A 381 17.52 -13.04 3.73
CA TRP A 381 18.28 -12.46 2.63
C TRP A 381 17.74 -12.93 1.28
N LYS A 382 17.44 -14.23 1.15
CA LYS A 382 16.77 -14.78 -0.04
C LYS A 382 15.41 -14.13 -0.27
N GLN A 383 14.56 -14.05 0.77
CA GLN A 383 13.23 -13.43 0.65
C GLN A 383 13.31 -11.96 0.24
N TYR A 384 14.27 -11.22 0.78
CA TYR A 384 14.56 -9.85 0.37
C TYR A 384 14.95 -9.75 -1.11
N LEU A 385 15.90 -10.57 -1.56
CA LEU A 385 16.35 -10.56 -2.96
C LEU A 385 15.22 -10.95 -3.92
N GLU A 386 14.43 -11.98 -3.60
CA GLU A 386 13.27 -12.41 -4.39
C GLU A 386 12.23 -11.29 -4.48
N LEU A 387 11.90 -10.66 -3.36
CA LEU A 387 10.97 -9.54 -3.32
C LEU A 387 11.48 -8.35 -4.15
N ASN A 388 12.75 -7.98 -4.01
CA ASN A 388 13.32 -6.84 -4.73
C ASN A 388 13.54 -7.11 -6.23
N LYS A 389 13.56 -8.37 -6.69
CA LYS A 389 13.62 -8.72 -8.12
C LYS A 389 12.29 -8.57 -8.85
N ARG A 390 11.15 -8.68 -8.16
CA ARG A 390 9.80 -8.57 -8.77
C ARG A 390 9.58 -7.23 -9.45
N GLU A 391 8.96 -7.18 -10.62
CA GLU A 391 8.68 -5.90 -11.28
C GLU A 391 7.75 -5.00 -10.44
N GLY A 392 7.83 -3.69 -10.66
CA GLY A 392 6.93 -2.73 -10.02
C GLY A 392 5.50 -2.88 -10.56
N PRO A 393 4.46 -2.61 -9.74
CA PRO A 393 3.09 -2.79 -10.18
C PRO A 393 2.69 -1.73 -11.21
N SER A 394 1.99 -2.15 -12.27
CA SER A 394 1.43 -1.29 -13.32
C SER A 394 -0.09 -1.13 -13.24
N THR A 395 -0.75 -1.93 -12.40
CA THR A 395 -2.21 -1.93 -12.16
C THR A 395 -2.52 -1.85 -10.67
N ILE A 396 -3.78 -1.52 -10.34
CA ILE A 396 -4.24 -1.43 -8.94
C ILE A 396 -4.23 -2.80 -8.26
N GLU A 397 -4.65 -3.84 -8.97
CA GLU A 397 -4.63 -5.23 -8.50
C GLU A 397 -3.19 -5.67 -8.22
N GLY A 398 -2.27 -5.32 -9.12
CA GLY A 398 -0.84 -5.57 -8.94
C GLY A 398 -0.26 -4.86 -7.73
N VAL A 399 -0.72 -3.64 -7.42
CA VAL A 399 -0.35 -2.93 -6.17
C VAL A 399 -0.85 -3.69 -4.95
N ILE A 400 -2.12 -4.10 -4.94
CA ILE A 400 -2.74 -4.81 -3.80
C ILE A 400 -2.00 -6.14 -3.55
N GLU A 401 -1.76 -6.93 -4.59
CA GLU A 401 -1.02 -8.20 -4.50
C GLU A 401 0.41 -7.97 -3.99
N SER A 402 1.13 -7.03 -4.60
CA SER A 402 2.51 -6.73 -4.21
C SER A 402 2.61 -6.27 -2.76
N LYS A 403 1.64 -5.48 -2.30
CA LYS A 403 1.55 -5.06 -0.91
C LYS A 403 1.31 -6.24 0.03
N GLN A 404 0.46 -7.21 -0.31
CA GLN A 404 0.26 -8.41 0.51
C GLN A 404 1.55 -9.23 0.65
N ILE A 405 2.31 -9.38 -0.44
CA ILE A 405 3.62 -10.04 -0.44
C ILE A 405 4.60 -9.29 0.47
N PHE A 406 4.68 -7.96 0.33
CA PHE A 406 5.52 -7.13 1.19
C PHE A 406 5.09 -7.17 2.66
N ASP A 407 3.79 -7.16 2.94
CA ASP A 407 3.26 -7.30 4.30
C ASP A 407 3.73 -8.62 4.92
N ASN A 408 3.74 -9.72 4.16
CA ASN A 408 4.30 -10.99 4.65
C ASN A 408 5.81 -10.91 4.89
N PHE A 409 6.56 -10.25 4.00
CA PHE A 409 7.98 -10.01 4.20
C PHE A 409 8.26 -9.19 5.47
N ILE A 410 7.44 -8.18 5.82
CA ILE A 410 7.58 -7.45 7.09
C ILE A 410 7.45 -8.40 8.30
N LYS A 411 6.56 -9.40 8.24
CA LYS A 411 6.44 -10.39 9.33
C LYS A 411 7.73 -11.19 9.46
N GLU A 412 8.27 -11.66 8.35
CA GLU A 412 9.51 -12.42 8.33
C GLU A 412 10.69 -11.57 8.80
N LEU A 413 10.81 -10.33 8.34
CA LEU A 413 11.81 -9.39 8.81
C LEU A 413 11.71 -9.14 10.32
N TYR A 414 10.50 -9.10 10.86
CA TYR A 414 10.29 -9.02 12.29
C TYR A 414 10.65 -10.32 13.04
N TYR A 415 10.39 -11.50 12.45
CA TYR A 415 10.87 -12.77 12.99
C TYR A 415 12.40 -12.84 13.02
N TYR A 416 13.05 -12.35 11.96
CA TYR A 416 14.50 -12.20 11.92
C TYR A 416 15.00 -11.34 13.09
N GLN A 417 14.41 -10.16 13.30
CA GLN A 417 14.72 -9.30 14.45
C GLN A 417 14.53 -10.03 15.79
N CYS A 418 13.49 -10.85 15.91
CA CYS A 418 13.23 -11.61 17.14
C CYS A 418 14.30 -12.70 17.38
N ILE A 419 14.71 -13.41 16.32
CA ILE A 419 15.77 -14.42 16.37
C ILE A 419 17.09 -13.77 16.74
N THR A 420 17.50 -12.68 16.07
CA THR A 420 18.76 -11.99 16.34
C THR A 420 18.80 -11.41 17.75
N THR A 421 17.70 -10.79 18.21
CA THR A 421 17.59 -10.32 19.59
C THR A 421 17.74 -11.46 20.59
N SER A 422 17.16 -12.62 20.31
CA SER A 422 17.26 -13.81 21.15
C SER A 422 18.68 -14.37 21.16
N GLU A 423 19.35 -14.35 20.01
CA GLU A 423 20.76 -14.72 19.87
C GLU A 423 21.65 -13.82 20.73
N MET A 424 21.46 -12.50 20.66
CA MET A 424 22.18 -11.52 21.49
C MET A 424 21.99 -11.73 23.00
N ILE A 425 20.84 -12.27 23.42
CA ILE A 425 20.58 -12.62 24.82
C ILE A 425 21.29 -13.93 25.18
N SER A 426 21.17 -14.94 24.33
CA SER A 426 21.71 -16.29 24.60
C SER A 426 23.24 -16.36 24.53
N LYS A 427 23.86 -15.58 23.64
CA LYS A 427 25.28 -15.67 23.25
C LYS A 427 25.92 -14.28 23.22
N ARG A 428 25.72 -13.48 24.27
CA ARG A 428 26.05 -12.05 24.29
C ARG A 428 27.48 -11.75 23.84
N GLU A 429 28.49 -12.32 24.48
CA GLU A 429 29.91 -12.07 24.17
C GLU A 429 30.24 -12.52 22.74
N GLN A 430 29.95 -13.78 22.42
CA GLN A 430 30.19 -14.35 21.08
C GLN A 430 29.51 -13.54 19.96
N PHE A 431 28.30 -13.03 20.18
CA PHE A 431 27.57 -12.26 19.17
C PHE A 431 28.26 -10.92 18.87
N PHE A 432 28.64 -10.18 19.91
CA PHE A 432 29.19 -8.83 19.77
C PHE A 432 30.68 -8.79 19.46
N GLU A 433 31.44 -9.84 19.78
CA GLU A 433 32.90 -9.90 19.56
C GLU A 433 33.29 -10.66 18.29
N SER A 434 32.31 -11.05 17.46
CA SER A 434 32.54 -11.80 16.21
C SER A 434 31.92 -11.11 14.99
N SER A 435 32.22 -11.67 13.81
CA SER A 435 31.61 -11.26 12.53
C SER A 435 30.08 -11.44 12.48
N ARG A 436 29.47 -12.05 13.50
CA ARG A 436 28.02 -12.28 13.60
C ARG A 436 27.21 -10.99 13.73
N SER A 437 27.60 -10.08 14.63
CA SER A 437 26.91 -8.80 14.82
C SER A 437 27.01 -7.91 13.58
N ILE A 438 28.18 -7.92 12.94
CA ILE A 438 28.47 -7.27 11.68
C ILE A 438 27.56 -7.76 10.57
N LEU A 439 27.51 -9.09 10.32
CA LEU A 439 26.70 -9.67 9.26
C LEU A 439 25.21 -9.33 9.45
N THR A 440 24.71 -9.50 10.68
CA THR A 440 23.33 -9.19 11.03
C THR A 440 23.00 -7.72 10.74
N SER A 441 23.92 -6.82 11.12
CA SER A 441 23.75 -5.39 10.93
C SER A 441 23.76 -5.01 9.45
N LEU A 442 24.66 -5.59 8.64
CA LEU A 442 24.72 -5.36 7.20
C LEU A 442 23.46 -5.85 6.48
N ILE A 443 22.94 -7.04 6.83
CA ILE A 443 21.68 -7.56 6.28
C ILE A 443 20.54 -6.59 6.59
N LEU A 444 20.36 -6.20 7.85
CA LEU A 444 19.28 -5.30 8.26
C LEU A 444 19.41 -3.90 7.65
N LEU A 445 20.63 -3.32 7.64
CA LEU A 445 20.90 -2.04 7.01
C LEU A 445 20.52 -2.08 5.54
N ASN A 446 20.99 -3.10 4.81
CA ASN A 446 20.75 -3.19 3.38
C ASN A 446 19.26 -3.35 3.08
N ILE A 447 18.54 -4.21 3.83
CA ILE A 447 17.10 -4.38 3.68
C ILE A 447 16.37 -3.04 3.90
N LEU A 448 16.67 -2.32 4.98
CA LEU A 448 15.94 -1.10 5.33
C LEU A 448 16.26 0.09 4.40
N GLN A 449 17.50 0.20 3.90
CA GLN A 449 17.90 1.32 3.03
C GLN A 449 17.62 1.07 1.54
N HIS A 450 17.74 -0.17 1.07
CA HIS A 450 17.67 -0.53 -0.35
C HIS A 450 16.43 -1.34 -0.75
N SER A 451 15.48 -1.61 0.16
CA SER A 451 14.18 -2.16 -0.23
C SER A 451 13.36 -1.14 -1.02
N LYS A 452 13.10 -1.46 -2.29
CA LYS A 452 12.24 -0.63 -3.15
C LYS A 452 10.80 -0.57 -2.63
N TRP A 453 10.35 -1.63 -1.96
CA TRP A 453 8.99 -1.75 -1.46
C TRP A 453 8.75 -0.91 -0.20
N VAL A 454 9.75 -0.79 0.68
CA VAL A 454 9.69 0.17 1.80
C VAL A 454 9.58 1.60 1.26
N HIS A 455 10.38 1.93 0.25
CA HIS A 455 10.32 3.25 -0.40
C HIS A 455 8.96 3.52 -1.08
N LEU A 456 8.40 2.52 -1.74
CA LEU A 456 7.12 2.61 -2.48
C LEU A 456 5.91 2.78 -1.55
N LEU A 457 5.87 1.98 -0.47
CA LEU A 457 4.70 1.87 0.41
C LEU A 457 4.77 2.79 1.63
N TYR A 458 5.98 3.04 2.15
CA TYR A 458 6.23 3.91 3.32
C TYR A 458 7.32 4.94 3.01
N PRO A 459 7.12 5.85 2.03
CA PRO A 459 8.15 6.79 1.60
C PRO A 459 8.69 7.67 2.72
N GLY A 460 7.85 8.12 3.65
CA GLY A 460 8.31 8.94 4.78
C GLY A 460 9.22 8.18 5.73
N LEU A 461 8.85 6.95 6.06
CA LEU A 461 9.68 6.06 6.88
C LEU A 461 10.99 5.71 6.16
N SER A 462 10.94 5.42 4.85
CA SER A 462 12.13 5.15 4.04
C SER A 462 13.11 6.32 4.06
N LEU A 463 12.61 7.53 3.86
CA LEU A 463 13.40 8.76 3.93
C LEU A 463 14.01 8.95 5.33
N PHE A 464 13.21 8.76 6.37
CA PHE A 464 13.67 8.83 7.76
C PHE A 464 14.78 7.80 8.06
N MET A 465 14.62 6.55 7.61
CA MET A 465 15.64 5.52 7.76
C MET A 465 16.94 5.90 7.03
N LYS A 466 16.86 6.35 5.77
CA LYS A 466 18.04 6.76 4.98
C LYS A 466 18.81 7.90 5.61
N MET A 467 18.13 8.85 6.26
CA MET A 467 18.79 9.99 6.91
C MET A 467 19.41 9.68 8.27
N ASN A 468 18.94 8.64 8.97
CA ASN A 468 19.37 8.35 10.35
C ASN A 468 20.21 7.07 10.47
N LEU A 469 20.22 6.20 9.47
CA LEU A 469 21.10 5.03 9.42
C LEU A 469 22.41 5.38 8.69
N PRO A 470 23.56 4.83 9.11
CA PRO A 470 24.81 5.03 8.40
C PRO A 470 24.71 4.52 6.96
N PRO A 471 25.33 5.18 5.97
CA PRO A 471 25.32 4.69 4.60
C PRO A 471 26.06 3.35 4.53
N VAL A 472 25.51 2.41 3.76
CA VAL A 472 26.23 1.18 3.45
C VAL A 472 27.17 1.45 2.28
N MET A 473 28.47 1.15 2.44
CA MET A 473 29.42 1.28 1.33
C MET A 473 29.24 0.11 0.35
N ASP A 474 29.00 0.40 -0.93
CA ASP A 474 28.75 -0.61 -1.98
C ASP A 474 29.87 -1.68 -2.05
N ALA A 475 31.12 -1.29 -1.84
CA ALA A 475 32.25 -2.21 -1.80
C ALA A 475 32.17 -3.26 -0.67
N ILE A 476 31.49 -2.96 0.44
CA ILE A 476 31.27 -3.88 1.56
C ILE A 476 30.16 -4.88 1.20
N LEU A 477 29.11 -4.42 0.50
CA LEU A 477 27.98 -5.25 0.08
C LEU A 477 28.42 -6.36 -0.88
N ASP A 478 29.20 -6.01 -1.89
CA ASP A 478 29.60 -6.94 -2.94
C ASP A 478 30.47 -8.09 -2.44
N ASN A 479 31.25 -7.91 -1.38
CA ASN A 479 32.10 -8.96 -0.84
C ASN A 479 31.49 -9.67 0.39
N SER A 480 30.67 -8.99 1.19
CA SER A 480 30.21 -9.51 2.49
C SER A 480 28.84 -10.18 2.44
N LEU A 481 27.97 -9.79 1.49
CA LEU A 481 26.59 -10.30 1.40
C LEU A 481 26.35 -11.30 0.26
N ARG A 482 27.43 -11.83 -0.34
CA ARG A 482 27.32 -12.98 -1.25
C ARG A 482 26.98 -14.24 -0.46
N PHE A 483 26.09 -15.05 -1.02
CA PHE A 483 25.81 -16.36 -0.45
C PHE A 483 27.11 -17.17 -0.37
N PRO A 484 27.38 -17.88 0.74
CA PRO A 484 28.59 -18.67 0.88
C PRO A 484 28.64 -19.76 -0.21
N GLU A 485 29.78 -19.84 -0.90
CA GLU A 485 30.06 -20.87 -1.91
C GLU A 485 30.20 -22.27 -1.26
N GLY A 486 29.70 -23.31 -1.93
CA GLY A 486 29.90 -24.72 -1.53
C GLY A 486 28.99 -25.27 -0.42
N VAL A 487 28.01 -24.52 0.06
CA VAL A 487 27.04 -25.01 1.07
C VAL A 487 25.79 -25.53 0.37
N ALA A 488 25.17 -26.61 0.85
CA ALA A 488 23.86 -27.09 0.38
C ALA A 488 22.76 -26.08 0.76
N GLN A 489 22.67 -25.00 -0.02
CA GLN A 489 21.86 -23.81 0.28
C GLN A 489 20.39 -24.18 0.50
N GLU A 490 19.85 -25.14 -0.25
CA GLU A 490 18.44 -25.57 -0.13
C GLU A 490 18.09 -26.10 1.26
N LYS A 491 18.96 -26.93 1.86
CA LYS A 491 18.71 -27.46 3.21
C LYS A 491 18.68 -26.34 4.24
N LEU A 492 19.65 -25.42 4.20
CA LEU A 492 19.69 -24.28 5.12
C LEU A 492 18.52 -23.30 4.90
N PHE A 493 18.07 -23.10 3.66
CA PHE A 493 16.87 -22.31 3.38
C PHE A 493 15.62 -22.95 3.97
N SER A 494 15.46 -24.28 3.84
CA SER A 494 14.32 -25.02 4.39
C SER A 494 14.31 -24.98 5.92
N GLU A 495 15.49 -25.08 6.53
CA GLU A 495 15.67 -24.97 7.98
C GLU A 495 15.30 -23.57 8.46
N GLY A 496 15.81 -22.52 7.81
CA GLY A 496 15.46 -21.13 8.11
C GLY A 496 13.95 -20.87 7.99
N ALA A 497 13.31 -21.35 6.92
CA ALA A 497 11.87 -21.23 6.74
C ALA A 497 11.08 -21.92 7.85
N LYS A 498 11.52 -23.12 8.28
CA LYS A 498 10.92 -23.85 9.39
C LYS A 498 11.05 -23.08 10.71
N LEU A 499 12.21 -22.49 10.97
CA LEU A 499 12.43 -21.65 12.15
C LEU A 499 11.48 -20.46 12.19
N TYR A 500 11.27 -19.78 11.05
CA TYR A 500 10.37 -18.62 10.99
C TYR A 500 8.92 -19.02 11.27
N LYS A 501 8.49 -20.19 10.77
CA LYS A 501 7.16 -20.74 11.09
C LYS A 501 7.02 -21.08 12.57
N ILE A 502 8.05 -21.66 13.20
CA ILE A 502 8.07 -21.91 14.65
C ILE A 502 7.93 -20.58 15.39
N ILE A 503 8.76 -19.58 15.11
CA ILE A 503 8.69 -18.26 15.78
C ILE A 503 7.34 -17.59 15.58
N GLY A 504 6.81 -17.56 14.35
CA GLY A 504 5.50 -16.99 14.07
C GLY A 504 4.38 -17.68 14.86
N THR A 505 4.45 -19.00 14.99
CA THR A 505 3.50 -19.79 15.76
C THR A 505 3.64 -19.54 17.26
N MET A 506 4.87 -19.45 17.78
CA MET A 506 5.12 -19.10 19.18
C MET A 506 4.50 -17.74 19.51
N GLN A 507 4.67 -16.74 18.65
CA GLN A 507 4.12 -15.39 18.85
C GLN A 507 2.59 -15.37 18.73
N SER A 508 2.03 -16.13 17.79
CA SER A 508 0.58 -16.29 17.63
C SER A 508 -0.05 -16.91 18.87
N LEU A 509 0.50 -18.02 19.37
CA LEU A 509 0.02 -18.68 20.59
C LEU A 509 0.22 -17.82 21.83
N GLU A 510 1.38 -17.18 21.98
CA GLU A 510 1.65 -16.27 23.10
C GLU A 510 0.62 -15.15 23.21
N ASN A 511 0.00 -14.73 22.10
CA ASN A 511 -1.02 -13.70 22.13
C ASN A 511 -2.27 -14.08 22.96
N GLU A 512 -2.58 -15.37 23.10
CA GLU A 512 -3.65 -15.86 23.99
C GLU A 512 -3.38 -15.56 25.47
N CYS A 513 -2.13 -15.24 25.82
CA CYS A 513 -1.75 -14.88 27.19
C CYS A 513 -2.11 -13.43 27.53
N TYR A 514 -2.50 -12.58 26.56
CA TYR A 514 -2.75 -11.16 26.76
C TYR A 514 -4.23 -10.78 26.64
N GLN A 515 -4.67 -9.78 27.40
CA GLN A 515 -6.00 -9.19 27.24
C GLN A 515 -6.02 -8.29 25.99
N ASN A 516 -6.99 -8.52 25.12
CA ASN A 516 -7.17 -7.71 23.91
C ASN A 516 -8.05 -6.48 24.17
N ASP A 517 -7.50 -5.49 24.88
CA ASP A 517 -8.18 -4.23 25.20
C ASP A 517 -7.53 -3.03 24.46
N PHE A 518 -7.92 -2.81 23.19
CA PHE A 518 -7.61 -1.56 22.48
C PHE A 518 -8.63 -0.48 22.80
N SER A 519 -8.37 0.27 23.87
CA SER A 519 -9.10 1.50 24.14
C SER A 519 -8.75 2.57 23.11
N THR A 520 -9.74 3.21 22.50
CA THR A 520 -9.56 4.40 21.66
C THR A 520 -9.10 5.61 22.49
N ILE A 521 -9.42 5.61 23.79
CA ILE A 521 -9.24 6.74 24.70
C ILE A 521 -7.93 6.64 25.50
N ARG A 522 -7.42 5.42 25.73
CA ARG A 522 -6.21 5.17 26.54
C ARG A 522 -5.04 4.66 25.67
N PRO A 523 -3.77 4.98 26.02
CA PRO A 523 -2.61 4.39 25.36
C PRO A 523 -2.65 2.86 25.43
N ILE A 524 -2.18 2.20 24.36
CA ILE A 524 -2.02 0.74 24.33
C ILE A 524 -1.14 0.33 25.52
N LYS A 525 -1.67 -0.53 26.39
CA LYS A 525 -0.93 -1.20 27.46
C LYS A 525 -1.16 -2.70 27.32
N ILE A 526 -0.08 -3.46 27.26
CA ILE A 526 -0.16 -4.92 27.32
C ILE A 526 -0.55 -5.28 28.76
N LYS A 527 -1.66 -6.00 28.90
CA LYS A 527 -2.10 -6.58 30.16
C LYS A 527 -2.12 -8.09 30.02
N ASP A 528 -1.47 -8.77 30.94
CA ASP A 528 -1.48 -10.23 30.96
C ASP A 528 -2.89 -10.70 31.40
N SER A 529 -3.46 -11.69 30.70
CA SER A 529 -4.75 -12.29 31.05
C SER A 529 -4.69 -13.02 32.39
N THR A 530 -3.56 -13.67 32.64
CA THR A 530 -3.12 -14.29 33.89
C THR A 530 -1.61 -14.12 34.01
N ALA A 531 -1.01 -14.42 35.18
CA ALA A 531 0.44 -14.30 35.33
C ALA A 531 1.17 -15.20 34.33
N LEU A 532 2.17 -14.67 33.61
CA LEU A 532 2.93 -15.42 32.58
C LEU A 532 3.58 -16.72 33.10
N LYS A 533 3.84 -16.82 34.41
CA LYS A 533 4.32 -18.04 35.07
C LYS A 533 3.32 -19.21 35.04
N ASN A 534 2.04 -18.93 34.78
CA ASN A 534 0.98 -19.92 34.65
C ASN A 534 0.87 -20.47 33.21
N TRP A 535 1.86 -20.20 32.35
CA TRP A 535 1.85 -20.64 30.96
C TRP A 535 3.11 -21.44 30.65
N LYS A 536 2.94 -22.49 29.84
CA LYS A 536 4.03 -23.34 29.33
C LYS A 536 3.85 -23.55 27.84
N MET A 537 4.93 -23.38 27.09
CA MET A 537 4.98 -23.65 25.66
C MET A 537 5.81 -24.91 25.40
N ILE A 538 5.30 -25.81 24.57
CA ILE A 538 5.99 -27.05 24.20
C ILE A 538 6.18 -27.08 22.69
N ILE A 539 7.43 -27.21 22.25
CA ILE A 539 7.78 -27.40 20.84
C ILE A 539 8.19 -28.86 20.70
N MET A 540 7.31 -29.64 20.07
CA MET A 540 7.53 -31.06 19.82
C MET A 540 8.02 -31.27 18.40
N THR A 541 9.21 -31.82 18.22
CA THR A 541 9.83 -32.06 16.91
C THR A 541 10.32 -33.50 16.82
N ARG A 542 9.87 -34.30 15.84
CA ARG A 542 10.38 -35.68 15.71
C ARG A 542 11.90 -35.73 15.51
N VAL A 543 12.44 -34.81 14.71
CA VAL A 543 13.88 -34.63 14.53
C VAL A 543 14.39 -33.61 15.54
N ARG A 544 15.40 -33.99 16.32
CA ARG A 544 16.00 -33.11 17.33
C ARG A 544 16.62 -31.87 16.69
N LEU A 545 16.17 -30.71 17.14
CA LEU A 545 16.77 -29.44 16.77
C LEU A 545 18.17 -29.31 17.39
N PRO A 546 19.14 -28.73 16.66
CA PRO A 546 20.45 -28.40 17.21
C PRO A 546 20.36 -27.60 18.53
N LYS A 547 21.25 -27.91 19.48
CA LYS A 547 21.20 -27.32 20.83
C LYS A 547 21.31 -25.80 20.80
N ASP A 548 22.21 -25.29 19.98
CA ASP A 548 22.42 -23.86 19.75
C ASP A 548 21.15 -23.15 19.23
N ILE A 549 20.38 -23.82 18.37
CA ILE A 549 19.10 -23.31 17.88
C ILE A 549 18.06 -23.28 19.01
N THR A 550 17.93 -24.37 19.79
CA THR A 550 16.97 -24.41 20.92
C THR A 550 17.29 -23.37 22.00
N GLU A 551 18.58 -23.11 22.23
CA GLU A 551 19.07 -22.10 23.18
C GLU A 551 18.74 -20.66 22.75
N VAL A 552 18.69 -20.39 21.44
CA VAL A 552 18.26 -19.10 20.90
C VAL A 552 16.73 -19.01 20.97
N ILE A 553 16.01 -20.01 20.44
CA ILE A 553 14.55 -19.93 20.27
C ILE A 553 13.82 -19.71 21.59
N LYS A 554 14.27 -20.30 22.70
CA LYS A 554 13.63 -20.16 24.03
C LYS A 554 13.45 -18.70 24.49
N PHE A 555 14.29 -17.77 24.00
CA PHE A 555 14.20 -16.35 24.34
C PHE A 555 13.24 -15.54 23.44
N ASN A 556 12.58 -16.18 22.46
CA ASN A 556 11.57 -15.53 21.62
C ASN A 556 10.24 -15.28 22.35
N THR A 557 10.06 -15.86 23.53
CA THR A 557 8.88 -15.65 24.38
C THR A 557 9.30 -15.45 25.84
N ARG A 558 8.38 -14.92 26.66
CA ARG A 558 8.54 -14.86 28.12
C ARG A 558 7.97 -16.10 28.82
N ILE A 559 7.25 -16.93 28.07
CA ILE A 559 6.65 -18.17 28.53
C ILE A 559 7.74 -19.22 28.62
N TYR A 560 7.71 -20.04 29.69
CA TYR A 560 8.63 -21.17 29.79
C TYR A 560 8.46 -22.09 28.57
N THR A 561 9.54 -22.34 27.84
CA THR A 561 9.53 -23.10 26.58
C THR A 561 10.35 -24.37 26.73
N GLN A 562 9.71 -25.52 26.49
CA GLN A 562 10.34 -26.83 26.49
C GLN A 562 10.40 -27.38 25.06
N PHE A 563 11.54 -27.97 24.68
CA PHE A 563 11.70 -28.72 23.44
C PHE A 563 11.68 -30.20 23.76
N VAL A 564 10.88 -30.97 23.03
CA VAL A 564 10.73 -32.42 23.23
C VAL A 564 10.68 -33.12 21.87
N ASN A 565 11.13 -34.36 21.84
CA ASN A 565 11.08 -35.20 20.64
C ASN A 565 9.86 -36.13 20.65
N THR A 566 9.38 -36.47 21.84
CA THR A 566 8.28 -37.40 22.07
C THR A 566 7.30 -36.85 23.11
N PRO A 567 6.02 -37.27 23.10
CA PRO A 567 5.05 -36.88 24.13
C PRO A 567 5.50 -37.26 25.55
N GLU A 568 6.25 -38.35 25.71
CA GLU A 568 6.71 -38.88 26.99
C GLU A 568 7.76 -37.99 27.67
N GLU A 569 8.50 -37.20 26.89
CA GLU A 569 9.51 -36.24 27.37
C GLU A 569 8.89 -34.94 27.93
N VAL A 570 7.58 -34.75 27.78
CA VAL A 570 6.89 -33.60 28.35
C VAL A 570 6.95 -33.70 29.87
N SER A 571 7.50 -32.67 30.53
CA SER A 571 7.47 -32.64 31.99
C SER A 571 6.00 -32.67 32.44
N GLN A 572 5.63 -33.73 33.15
CA GLN A 572 4.26 -33.94 33.62
C GLN A 572 4.03 -33.01 34.80
N ASN A 573 3.27 -31.95 34.56
CA ASN A 573 2.82 -31.05 35.61
C ASN A 573 1.37 -31.42 35.93
N ALA A 574 1.02 -31.51 37.21
CA ALA A 574 -0.36 -31.73 37.62
C ALA A 574 -1.21 -30.51 37.19
N PHE A 575 -2.41 -30.76 36.65
CA PHE A 575 -3.38 -29.72 36.27
C PHE A 575 -2.92 -28.75 35.16
N THR A 576 -2.73 -29.29 33.94
CA THR A 576 -2.42 -28.51 32.74
C THR A 576 -3.56 -28.59 31.72
N ILE A 577 -3.96 -27.44 31.17
CA ILE A 577 -4.98 -27.36 30.13
C ILE A 577 -4.30 -26.90 28.84
N CYS A 578 -4.40 -27.71 27.78
CA CYS A 578 -3.96 -27.28 26.44
C CYS A 578 -4.91 -26.19 25.92
N VAL A 579 -4.42 -24.97 25.79
CA VAL A 579 -5.19 -23.81 25.30
C VAL A 579 -5.05 -23.65 23.79
N GLY A 580 -3.90 -24.03 23.23
CA GLY A 580 -3.66 -23.93 21.80
C GLY A 580 -2.69 -25.00 21.30
N LYS A 581 -2.94 -25.47 20.07
CA LYS A 581 -2.08 -26.39 19.33
C LYS A 581 -2.00 -25.93 17.89
N GLN A 582 -0.81 -25.86 17.34
CA GLN A 582 -0.61 -25.58 15.92
C GLN A 582 0.47 -26.49 15.34
N MET A 583 0.17 -27.06 14.17
CA MET A 583 1.08 -27.90 13.40
C MET A 583 1.86 -27.02 12.41
N ILE A 584 3.18 -27.13 12.42
CA ILE A 584 4.07 -26.43 11.46
C ILE A 584 4.25 -27.28 10.21
N ASP A 585 4.52 -28.56 10.44
CA ASP A 585 4.70 -29.64 9.47
C ASP A 585 4.31 -30.97 10.15
N PRO A 586 4.21 -32.10 9.42
CA PRO A 586 3.81 -33.39 10.01
C PRO A 586 4.67 -33.86 11.20
N ASP A 587 5.88 -33.31 11.35
CA ASP A 587 6.85 -33.71 12.36
C ASP A 587 7.04 -32.68 13.47
N THR A 588 6.37 -31.52 13.39
CA THR A 588 6.60 -30.37 14.29
C THR A 588 5.31 -29.71 14.74
N PHE A 589 5.11 -29.69 16.05
CA PHE A 589 3.94 -29.13 16.70
C PHE A 589 4.36 -28.13 17.77
N VAL A 590 3.61 -27.04 17.89
CA VAL A 590 3.75 -26.08 18.98
C VAL A 590 2.47 -26.09 19.80
N TYR A 591 2.61 -26.27 21.10
CA TYR A 591 1.52 -26.31 22.06
C TYR A 591 1.65 -25.18 23.07
N LEU A 592 0.52 -24.64 23.51
CA LEU A 592 0.42 -23.73 24.63
C LEU A 592 -0.48 -24.33 25.70
N PHE A 593 0.06 -24.45 26.90
CA PHE A 593 -0.64 -24.93 28.09
C PHE A 593 -0.81 -23.80 29.09
N ARG A 594 -1.98 -23.78 29.74
CA ARG A 594 -2.22 -23.01 30.97
C ARG A 594 -2.13 -23.94 32.15
N LEU A 595 -1.37 -23.54 33.15
CA LEU A 595 -1.16 -24.24 34.41
C LEU A 595 -2.17 -23.71 35.42
N ASP A 596 -2.89 -24.61 36.09
CA ASP A 596 -3.87 -24.23 37.12
C ASP A 596 -3.20 -23.87 38.46
N SER A 597 -1.96 -24.36 38.69
CA SER A 597 -1.09 -23.96 39.80
C SER A 597 0.23 -23.38 39.26
N PRO A 598 0.69 -22.21 39.76
CA PRO A 598 2.01 -21.69 39.41
C PRO A 598 3.11 -22.54 40.05
N GLU A 599 3.81 -23.34 39.25
CA GLU A 599 5.07 -23.94 39.67
C GLU A 599 6.21 -22.91 39.65
N ASP A 600 7.30 -23.19 40.37
CA ASP A 600 8.58 -22.46 40.29
C ASP A 600 9.29 -22.76 38.96
N LEU A 601 8.61 -22.49 37.85
CA LEU A 601 9.20 -22.60 36.53
C LEU A 601 10.28 -21.53 36.38
N PRO A 602 11.49 -21.88 35.92
CA PRO A 602 12.54 -20.92 35.69
C PRO A 602 12.05 -19.91 34.64
N SER A 603 11.81 -18.68 35.11
CA SER A 603 11.49 -17.57 34.21
C SER A 603 12.75 -17.21 33.42
N PRO A 604 12.69 -17.01 32.09
CA PRO A 604 13.81 -16.39 31.38
C PRO A 604 14.13 -15.06 32.10
N PRO A 605 15.39 -14.83 32.52
CA PRO A 605 15.70 -13.74 33.44
C PRO A 605 15.28 -12.40 32.83
N ARG A 606 14.28 -11.74 33.41
CA ARG A 606 13.89 -10.36 33.04
C ARG A 606 15.09 -9.40 33.08
N LYS A 607 16.10 -9.73 33.89
CA LYS A 607 17.38 -9.04 34.01
C LYS A 607 18.20 -9.11 32.71
N LEU A 608 18.31 -10.27 32.06
CA LEU A 608 19.10 -10.44 30.83
C LEU A 608 18.57 -9.62 29.65
N ILE A 609 17.25 -9.58 29.42
CA ILE A 609 16.65 -8.76 28.35
C ILE A 609 16.94 -7.28 28.60
N LYS A 610 16.75 -6.82 29.85
CA LYS A 610 17.04 -5.43 30.24
C LYS A 610 18.51 -5.11 30.08
N ASP A 611 19.40 -6.00 30.54
CA ASP A 611 20.84 -5.81 30.47
C ASP A 611 21.34 -5.76 29.01
N THR A 612 20.80 -6.58 28.11
CA THR A 612 21.12 -6.53 26.67
C THR A 612 20.60 -5.24 26.04
N ILE A 613 19.37 -4.80 26.36
CA ILE A 613 18.83 -3.52 25.86
C ILE A 613 19.67 -2.35 26.40
N THR A 614 20.06 -2.36 27.66
CA THR A 614 20.92 -1.34 28.27
C THR A 614 22.33 -1.35 27.68
N HIS A 615 22.88 -2.53 27.36
CA HIS A 615 24.18 -2.64 26.68
C HIS A 615 24.18 -1.96 25.32
N LEU A 616 23.12 -2.18 24.53
CA LEU A 616 22.93 -1.52 23.23
C LEU A 616 22.74 -0.01 23.36
N GLN A 617 22.11 0.44 24.44
CA GLN A 617 21.89 1.87 24.68
C GLN A 617 23.13 2.64 25.09
N ARG A 618 24.13 1.98 25.69
CA ARG A 618 25.43 2.61 25.99
C ARG A 618 26.29 2.82 24.73
N THR A 619 25.85 2.28 23.59
CA THR A 619 26.58 2.34 22.31
C THR A 619 25.97 3.31 21.30
N ILE A 620 24.90 4.02 21.70
CA ILE A 620 24.32 5.20 21.01
C ILE A 620 24.59 6.40 21.92
#